data_AF-A0A495K112-F1
#
_entry.id   AF-A0A495K112-F1
#
_cell.length_a   1.000
_cell.length_b   1.000
_cell.length_c   1.000
_cell.angle_alpha   90.00
_cell.angle_beta   90.00
_cell.angle_gamma   90.00
#
_symmetry.space_group_name_H-M   'P 1'
#
loop_
_entity.id
_entity.type
_entity.pdbx_description
1 polymer ?
#
loop_
_entity_poly.entity_id
_entity_poly.type
_entity_poly.pdbx_seq_one_letter_code
_entity_poly.pdbx_strand_id
1 'polypeptide(L)'
;MSPKAKLGGTGDRGADSTPPDTSDIPETDTTSSNPGRDAAAGNDPSPFDSAEFLEANRRNRDKMRAAAQARRAKEEARARRRSGRWWRRSAAAAPDTAVESEPADVELERPGDGRWTVRVLSALLVVALAVAGVFIYLYRDADSRADSADQVNQLRPGAVQLAGEYATTLLTYDSANFAALDERITEISTPAFARDFIEGSRQAREGTANAQAVAKAEVVSAGVISVSSTEAVVLLAIDQAVTAPGTAEQFPDGVPYQSRVEVTLQWMPDGWKLADFKVI
;
A
#
# COMPACT_ATOMS: atom_id res chain seq x y z
N MET A 1 -55.62 -48.02 29.39
CA MET A 1 -56.28 -48.16 30.70
C MET A 1 -55.94 -46.93 31.53
N SER A 2 -56.94 -46.10 31.87
CA SER A 2 -56.77 -45.01 32.85
C SER A 2 -56.80 -45.57 34.28
N PRO A 3 -56.44 -44.76 35.28
CA PRO A 3 -57.51 -44.07 36.01
C PRO A 3 -57.23 -42.59 36.32
N LYS A 4 -58.34 -41.90 36.63
CA LYS A 4 -58.53 -40.47 36.87
C LYS A 4 -58.45 -40.11 38.37
N ALA A 5 -58.16 -38.83 38.66
CA ALA A 5 -58.84 -37.99 39.66
C ALA A 5 -58.68 -36.52 39.19
N LYS A 6 -59.70 -35.71 38.80
CA LYS A 6 -60.81 -35.04 39.54
C LYS A 6 -60.28 -34.27 40.79
N LEU A 7 -60.63 -33.01 41.09
CA LEU A 7 -61.69 -32.08 40.64
C LEU A 7 -61.49 -30.69 41.32
N GLY A 8 -62.07 -29.63 40.73
CA GLY A 8 -62.43 -28.35 41.38
C GLY A 8 -61.83 -27.14 40.66
N GLY A 9 -62.53 -26.40 39.78
CA GLY A 9 -63.75 -25.59 40.02
C GLY A 9 -63.32 -24.21 40.55
N THR A 10 -63.63 -23.04 39.99
CA THR A 10 -64.78 -22.56 39.20
C THR A 10 -64.49 -21.14 38.70
N GLY A 11 -64.85 -20.83 37.43
CA GLY A 11 -65.41 -19.56 36.93
C GLY A 11 -64.60 -18.24 37.06
N ASP A 12 -64.80 -17.20 36.27
CA ASP A 12 -65.64 -16.89 35.10
C ASP A 12 -65.22 -15.46 34.65
N ARG A 13 -65.34 -15.18 33.35
CA ARG A 13 -65.56 -13.85 32.72
C ARG A 13 -64.51 -12.72 32.74
N GLY A 14 -64.24 -12.22 31.52
CA GLY A 14 -64.07 -10.79 31.20
C GLY A 14 -62.62 -10.31 31.22
N ALA A 15 -61.99 -10.11 30.07
CA ALA A 15 -62.03 -8.86 29.28
C ALA A 15 -61.16 -7.74 29.88
N ASP A 16 -60.21 -7.33 29.03
CA ASP A 16 -59.70 -5.97 28.88
C ASP A 16 -58.42 -5.53 29.63
N SER A 17 -57.52 -5.04 28.79
CA SER A 17 -56.57 -3.93 28.94
C SER A 17 -55.64 -3.78 30.17
N THR A 18 -54.34 -3.73 29.82
CA THR A 18 -53.27 -2.88 30.41
C THR A 18 -52.44 -3.45 31.57
N PRO A 19 -51.11 -3.64 31.39
CA PRO A 19 -50.15 -3.54 32.48
C PRO A 19 -49.69 -2.07 32.68
N PRO A 20 -49.62 -1.54 33.92
CA PRO A 20 -49.06 -0.24 34.18
C PRO A 20 -47.54 -0.29 34.39
N ASP A 21 -46.90 0.74 33.82
CA ASP A 21 -45.80 1.51 34.40
C ASP A 21 -44.43 0.81 34.59
N THR A 22 -43.66 0.78 33.49
CA THR A 22 -42.22 1.01 33.51
C THR A 22 -41.96 2.50 33.66
N SER A 23 -41.45 2.93 34.81
CA SER A 23 -40.92 4.27 35.00
C SER A 23 -39.38 4.27 34.93
N ASP A 24 -38.87 5.31 34.26
CA ASP A 24 -37.56 5.95 34.41
C ASP A 24 -36.34 5.40 33.66
N ILE A 25 -36.20 5.79 32.38
CA ILE A 25 -34.96 6.43 31.86
C ILE A 25 -35.37 7.59 30.92
N PRO A 26 -34.89 8.82 31.12
CA PRO A 26 -35.36 10.00 30.39
C PRO A 26 -34.80 10.10 28.96
N GLU A 27 -35.71 10.46 28.04
CA GLU A 27 -35.42 10.92 26.68
C GLU A 27 -34.65 12.26 26.71
N THR A 28 -33.62 12.36 25.86
CA THR A 28 -33.31 13.63 25.20
C THR A 28 -33.50 13.43 23.71
N ASP A 29 -34.68 13.84 23.28
CA ASP A 29 -35.11 14.00 21.92
C ASP A 29 -34.31 15.14 21.27
N THR A 30 -33.64 14.88 20.15
CA THR A 30 -33.49 15.89 19.09
C THR A 30 -33.49 15.21 17.74
N THR A 31 -34.68 15.28 17.16
CA THR A 31 -35.11 15.03 15.81
C THR A 31 -34.08 15.37 14.73
N SER A 32 -33.89 14.41 13.82
CA SER A 32 -33.37 14.63 12.49
C SER A 32 -34.34 15.49 11.67
N SER A 33 -33.93 16.68 11.27
CA SER A 33 -34.58 17.44 10.21
C SER A 33 -33.55 17.72 9.12
N ASN A 34 -33.67 16.97 8.02
CA ASN A 34 -33.05 17.28 6.74
C ASN A 34 -34.02 18.17 5.95
N PRO A 35 -33.76 19.48 5.74
CA PRO A 35 -34.43 20.22 4.69
C PRO A 35 -33.62 20.06 3.40
N GLY A 36 -34.33 19.80 2.32
CA GLY A 36 -33.74 19.64 1.00
C GLY A 36 -32.90 20.83 0.55
N ARG A 37 -32.05 20.53 -0.45
CA ARG A 37 -31.44 21.44 -1.42
C ARG A 37 -32.05 22.85 -1.37
N ASP A 38 -31.26 23.82 -0.91
CA ASP A 38 -30.99 25.08 -1.61
C ASP A 38 -29.79 25.82 -0.96
N ALA A 39 -28.99 26.43 -1.84
CA ALA A 39 -27.70 27.10 -1.67
C ALA A 39 -27.33 27.79 -0.34
N ALA A 40 -26.16 27.46 0.22
CA ALA A 40 -25.15 28.40 0.71
C ALA A 40 -23.84 27.67 1.07
N ALA A 41 -22.70 28.15 0.55
CA ALA A 41 -21.37 27.67 0.90
C ALA A 41 -21.07 27.94 2.39
N GLY A 42 -21.13 26.90 3.21
CA GLY A 42 -20.66 26.92 4.60
C GLY A 42 -19.19 26.53 4.66
N ASN A 43 -18.32 27.52 4.86
CA ASN A 43 -16.89 27.34 5.12
C ASN A 43 -16.66 26.82 6.56
N ASP A 44 -16.96 25.57 6.85
CA ASP A 44 -16.40 24.94 8.03
C ASP A 44 -15.01 24.38 7.69
N PRO A 45 -13.91 24.97 8.21
CA PRO A 45 -12.57 24.51 7.90
C PRO A 45 -12.38 23.10 8.44
N SER A 46 -11.94 22.19 7.57
CA SER A 46 -11.52 20.86 7.95
C SER A 46 -10.50 20.95 9.10
N PRO A 47 -10.46 19.99 10.06
CA PRO A 47 -9.43 19.94 11.10
C PRO A 47 -7.99 20.00 10.53
N PHE A 48 -7.81 19.57 9.29
CA PHE A 48 -6.57 19.59 8.53
C PHE A 48 -6.26 20.94 7.84
N ASP A 49 -7.23 21.84 7.73
CA ASP A 49 -7.09 23.19 7.19
C ASP A 49 -6.80 24.23 8.28
N SER A 50 -6.73 23.80 9.54
CA SER A 50 -6.32 24.66 10.65
C SER A 50 -4.90 25.18 10.41
N ALA A 51 -4.71 26.49 10.59
CA ALA A 51 -3.42 27.16 10.36
C ALA A 51 -2.28 26.53 11.19
N GLU A 52 -2.60 26.04 12.39
CA GLU A 52 -1.68 25.37 13.30
C GLU A 52 -1.18 24.02 12.74
N PHE A 53 -2.06 23.22 12.16
CA PHE A 53 -1.69 21.95 11.53
C PHE A 53 -0.78 22.15 10.30
N LEU A 54 -1.11 23.14 9.46
CA LEU A 54 -0.30 23.47 8.29
C LEU A 54 1.08 24.01 8.69
N GLU A 55 1.18 24.79 9.77
CA GLU A 55 2.46 25.23 10.32
C GLU A 55 3.28 24.07 10.89
N ALA A 56 2.66 23.14 11.62
CA ALA A 56 3.33 21.95 12.12
C ALA A 56 3.90 21.09 10.98
N ASN A 57 3.13 20.93 9.89
CA ASN A 57 3.56 20.18 8.71
C ASN A 57 4.71 20.90 7.97
N ARG A 58 4.63 22.22 7.80
CA ARG A 58 5.73 23.05 7.25
C ARG A 58 7.01 22.90 8.08
N ARG A 59 6.92 23.03 9.41
CA ARG A 59 8.07 22.86 10.32
C ARG A 59 8.65 21.45 10.24
N ASN A 60 7.81 20.42 10.09
CA ASN A 60 8.28 19.04 9.94
C ASN A 60 9.03 18.83 8.61
N ARG A 61 8.50 19.37 7.51
CA ARG A 61 9.19 19.37 6.20
C ARG A 61 10.53 20.10 6.24
N ASP A 62 10.61 21.22 6.94
CA ASP A 62 11.86 21.98 7.05
C ASP A 62 12.89 21.28 7.95
N LYS A 63 12.46 20.65 9.05
CA LYS A 63 13.32 19.77 9.85
C LYS A 63 13.90 18.63 9.01
N MET A 64 13.10 18.01 8.14
CA MET A 64 13.57 16.93 7.25
C MET A 64 14.56 17.42 6.20
N ARG A 65 14.33 18.60 5.61
CA ARG A 65 15.28 19.23 4.68
C ARG A 65 16.60 19.58 5.35
N ALA A 66 16.54 20.17 6.55
CA ALA A 66 17.74 20.49 7.33
C ALA A 66 18.53 19.24 7.73
N ALA A 67 17.83 18.16 8.13
CA ALA A 67 18.46 16.88 8.44
C ALA A 67 19.12 16.25 7.20
N ALA A 68 18.49 16.35 6.02
CA ALA A 68 19.06 15.87 4.76
C ALA A 68 20.31 16.68 4.36
N GLN A 69 20.28 18.00 4.48
CA GLN A 69 21.44 18.87 4.22
C GLN A 69 22.59 18.58 5.20
N ALA A 70 22.30 18.40 6.48
CA ALA A 70 23.30 18.04 7.48
C ALA A 70 23.93 16.67 7.21
N ARG A 71 23.15 15.69 6.73
CA ARG A 71 23.68 14.39 6.30
C ARG A 71 24.61 14.52 5.09
N ARG A 72 24.21 15.28 4.06
CA ARG A 72 25.05 15.55 2.88
C ARG A 72 26.36 16.26 3.26
N ALA A 73 26.29 17.30 4.09
CA ALA A 73 27.49 18.01 4.57
C ALA A 73 28.43 17.10 5.38
N LYS A 74 27.88 16.19 6.20
CA LYS A 74 28.66 15.21 6.97
C LYS A 74 29.31 14.16 6.07
N GLU A 75 28.64 13.73 5.00
CA GLU A 75 29.17 12.82 4.00
C GLU A 75 30.29 13.47 3.18
N GLU A 76 30.11 14.71 2.74
CA GLU A 76 31.16 15.50 2.07
C GLU A 76 32.38 15.72 2.98
N ALA A 77 32.17 16.05 4.27
CA ALA A 77 33.25 16.18 5.23
C ALA A 77 33.99 14.85 5.48
N ARG A 78 33.27 13.72 5.49
CA ARG A 78 33.88 12.37 5.59
C ARG A 78 34.66 12.02 4.32
N ALA A 79 34.18 12.38 3.13
CA ALA A 79 34.88 12.20 1.87
C ALA A 79 36.19 13.01 1.84
N ARG A 80 36.16 14.28 2.28
CA ARG A 80 37.36 15.12 2.43
C ARG A 80 38.37 14.56 3.44
N ARG A 81 37.90 13.96 4.54
CA ARG A 81 38.79 13.31 5.53
C ARG A 81 39.40 12.02 5.01
N ARG A 82 38.68 11.26 4.18
CA ARG A 82 39.20 10.05 3.52
C ARG A 82 40.26 10.40 2.46
N SER A 83 40.06 11.47 1.69
CA SER A 83 41.05 11.97 0.72
C SER A 83 42.26 12.67 1.36
N GLY A 84 42.17 13.10 2.63
CA GLY A 84 43.31 13.66 3.37
C GLY A 84 44.22 12.64 4.04
N ARG A 85 43.84 11.35 4.11
CA ARG A 85 44.57 10.34 4.90
C ARG A 85 45.58 9.49 4.10
N TRP A 86 45.44 9.45 2.76
CA TRP A 86 46.30 8.61 1.92
C TRP A 86 47.66 9.24 1.57
N TRP A 87 47.80 10.58 1.62
CA TRP A 87 49.09 11.25 1.32
C TRP A 87 50.06 11.32 2.51
N ARG A 88 49.59 11.20 3.77
CA ARG A 88 50.48 11.18 4.96
C ARG A 88 51.13 9.82 5.23
N ARG A 89 50.72 8.74 4.56
CA ARG A 89 51.36 7.41 4.70
C ARG A 89 52.61 7.27 3.81
N SER A 90 52.76 8.11 2.78
CA SER A 90 53.92 8.09 1.89
C SER A 90 55.07 9.00 2.33
N ALA A 91 54.95 9.68 3.48
CA ALA A 91 55.98 10.57 4.04
C ALA A 91 56.67 10.01 5.30
N ALA A 92 56.41 8.75 5.66
CA ALA A 92 57.01 8.08 6.82
C ALA A 92 57.62 6.72 6.42
N ALA A 93 58.55 6.76 5.46
CA ALA A 93 59.47 5.67 5.17
C ALA A 93 60.69 6.24 4.43
N ALA A 94 61.53 6.97 5.16
CA ALA A 94 62.90 7.25 4.75
C ALA A 94 63.81 6.56 5.78
N PRO A 95 64.56 5.51 5.42
CA PRO A 95 65.67 5.04 6.24
C PRO A 95 66.87 5.99 6.09
N ASP A 96 67.56 6.19 7.21
CA ASP A 96 68.91 6.74 7.29
C ASP A 96 69.86 6.01 6.35
N THR A 97 70.46 6.74 5.43
CA THR A 97 71.80 6.43 4.92
C THR A 97 72.55 7.75 4.73
N ALA A 98 73.37 8.07 5.73
CA ALA A 98 74.50 8.96 5.57
C ALA A 98 75.46 8.35 4.56
N VAL A 99 75.68 9.04 3.44
CA VAL A 99 76.95 8.98 2.71
C VAL A 99 77.27 10.40 2.27
N GLU A 100 78.36 10.88 2.84
CA GLU A 100 79.08 12.09 2.52
C GLU A 100 79.58 12.02 1.07
N SER A 101 79.24 13.02 0.26
CA SER A 101 79.85 13.28 -1.04
C SER A 101 79.58 14.75 -1.39
N GLU A 102 80.61 15.59 -1.25
CA GLU A 102 80.67 16.91 -1.89
C GLU A 102 80.34 16.79 -3.39
N PRO A 103 79.71 17.81 -3.97
CA PRO A 103 80.36 18.37 -5.14
C PRO A 103 80.30 19.90 -5.20
N ALA A 104 81.39 20.41 -5.77
CA ALA A 104 81.60 21.77 -6.23
C ALA A 104 80.51 22.25 -7.21
N ASP A 105 80.31 23.57 -7.15
CA ASP A 105 79.82 24.50 -8.17
C ASP A 105 79.07 23.91 -9.38
N VAL A 106 77.76 24.19 -9.44
CA VAL A 106 76.99 24.08 -10.69
C VAL A 106 76.21 25.36 -10.94
N GLU A 107 76.62 26.00 -12.02
CA GLU A 107 76.02 27.13 -12.71
C GLU A 107 74.51 26.91 -12.98
N LEU A 108 73.71 27.94 -12.74
CA LEU A 108 72.25 27.92 -12.88
C LEU A 108 71.84 27.92 -14.36
N GLU A 109 71.73 26.75 -14.98
CA GLU A 109 70.97 26.58 -16.22
C GLU A 109 69.48 26.36 -15.92
N ARG A 110 68.62 27.27 -16.42
CA ARG A 110 67.16 27.17 -16.34
C ARG A 110 66.62 26.09 -17.31
N PRO A 111 65.90 25.05 -16.86
CA PRO A 111 65.23 24.11 -17.76
C PRO A 111 63.79 24.56 -18.06
N GLY A 112 63.41 24.51 -19.34
CA GLY A 112 62.15 25.05 -19.87
C GLY A 112 60.85 24.37 -19.42
N ASP A 113 59.81 25.21 -19.29
CA ASP A 113 58.46 24.96 -18.75
C ASP A 113 57.52 24.07 -19.60
N GLY A 114 58.01 23.36 -20.62
CA GLY A 114 57.15 22.56 -21.49
C GLY A 114 56.69 21.23 -20.88
N ARG A 115 57.54 20.58 -20.09
CA ARG A 115 57.33 19.19 -19.64
C ARG A 115 56.40 19.06 -18.43
N TRP A 116 56.34 20.09 -17.59
CA TRP A 116 55.44 20.12 -16.43
C TRP A 116 54.00 20.40 -16.86
N THR A 117 53.82 21.32 -17.79
CA THR A 117 52.51 21.64 -18.40
C THR A 117 51.88 20.40 -19.04
N VAL A 118 52.64 19.62 -19.81
CA VAL A 118 52.16 18.36 -20.41
C VAL A 118 51.74 17.35 -19.34
N ARG A 119 52.51 17.19 -18.25
CA ARG A 119 52.17 16.26 -17.16
C ARG A 119 50.90 16.66 -16.41
N VAL A 120 50.72 17.96 -16.15
CA VAL A 120 49.50 18.49 -15.51
C VAL A 120 48.30 18.29 -16.42
N LEU A 121 48.44 18.55 -17.73
CA LEU A 121 47.38 18.34 -18.70
C LEU A 121 47.00 16.86 -18.84
N SER A 122 47.98 15.96 -18.85
CA SER A 122 47.73 14.51 -18.85
C SER A 122 47.02 14.03 -17.59
N ALA A 123 47.43 14.52 -16.41
CA ALA A 123 46.76 14.19 -15.15
C ALA A 123 45.30 14.69 -15.13
N LEU A 124 45.05 15.91 -15.61
CA LEU A 124 43.70 16.46 -15.75
C LEU A 124 42.85 15.64 -16.73
N LEU A 125 43.41 15.21 -17.85
CA LEU A 125 42.71 14.37 -18.83
C LEU A 125 42.29 13.02 -18.21
N VAL A 126 43.18 12.37 -17.45
CA VAL A 126 42.86 11.10 -16.78
C VAL A 126 41.74 11.28 -15.75
N VAL A 127 41.77 12.37 -14.98
CA VAL A 127 40.70 12.70 -14.02
C VAL A 127 39.38 12.97 -14.75
N ALA A 128 39.41 13.72 -15.86
CA ALA A 128 38.21 14.00 -16.65
C ALA A 128 37.60 12.72 -17.23
N LEU A 129 38.42 11.80 -17.74
CA LEU A 129 37.95 10.50 -18.25
C LEU A 129 37.37 9.62 -17.13
N ALA A 130 37.98 9.61 -15.95
CA ALA A 130 37.47 8.87 -14.80
C ALA A 130 36.10 9.41 -14.35
N VAL A 131 35.95 10.74 -14.28
CA VAL A 131 34.67 11.39 -13.96
C VAL A 131 33.61 11.08 -15.03
N ALA A 132 33.96 11.20 -16.32
CA ALA A 132 33.05 10.86 -17.41
C ALA A 132 32.60 9.40 -17.36
N GLY A 133 33.51 8.45 -17.07
CA GLY A 133 33.18 7.04 -16.88
C GLY A 133 32.20 6.80 -15.75
N VAL A 134 32.38 7.46 -14.60
CA VAL A 134 31.44 7.40 -13.48
C VAL A 134 30.08 7.99 -13.86
N PHE A 135 30.06 9.13 -14.56
CA PHE A 135 28.81 9.73 -15.03
C PHE A 135 28.06 8.83 -16.02
N ILE A 136 28.76 8.21 -16.98
CA ILE A 136 28.15 7.25 -17.92
C ILE A 136 27.58 6.05 -17.17
N TYR A 137 28.32 5.51 -16.20
CA TYR A 137 27.85 4.39 -15.37
C TYR A 137 26.59 4.76 -14.57
N LEU A 138 26.61 5.90 -13.87
CA LEU A 138 25.47 6.38 -13.10
C LEU A 138 24.26 6.71 -13.99
N TYR A 139 24.50 7.27 -15.18
CA TYR A 139 23.43 7.55 -16.15
C TYR A 139 22.77 6.24 -16.60
N ARG A 140 23.54 5.22 -16.99
CA ARG A 140 22.98 3.93 -17.43
C ARG A 140 22.22 3.21 -16.33
N ASP A 141 22.70 3.26 -15.08
CA ASP A 141 21.98 2.70 -13.93
C ASP A 141 20.67 3.46 -13.64
N ALA A 142 20.68 4.78 -13.75
CA ALA A 142 19.47 5.60 -13.62
C ALA A 142 18.45 5.34 -14.74
N ASP A 143 18.92 5.26 -16.00
CA ASP A 143 18.12 5.00 -17.20
C ASP A 143 17.47 3.61 -17.13
N SER A 144 18.25 2.57 -16.77
CA SER A 144 17.74 1.20 -16.59
C SER A 144 16.66 1.10 -15.51
N ARG A 145 16.80 1.88 -14.42
CA ARG A 145 15.80 1.96 -13.35
C ARG A 145 14.56 2.73 -13.78
N ALA A 146 14.72 3.80 -14.55
CA ALA A 146 13.62 4.57 -15.11
C ALA A 146 12.79 3.70 -16.08
N ASP A 147 13.44 3.00 -17.00
CA ASP A 147 12.79 2.08 -17.95
C ASP A 147 12.05 0.93 -17.24
N SER A 148 12.64 0.39 -16.17
CA SER A 148 12.00 -0.65 -15.37
C SER A 148 10.80 -0.11 -14.60
N ALA A 149 10.91 1.11 -14.05
CA ALA A 149 9.80 1.78 -13.36
C ALA A 149 8.66 2.11 -14.33
N ASP A 150 8.97 2.57 -15.55
CA ASP A 150 7.99 2.87 -16.57
C ASP A 150 7.27 1.62 -17.08
N GLN A 151 7.99 0.52 -17.30
CA GLN A 151 7.39 -0.77 -17.64
C GLN A 151 6.45 -1.27 -16.53
N VAL A 152 6.87 -1.19 -15.26
CA VAL A 152 6.04 -1.60 -14.12
C VAL A 152 4.84 -0.65 -13.95
N ASN A 153 5.00 0.64 -14.19
CA ASN A 153 3.91 1.60 -14.15
C ASN A 153 2.84 1.33 -15.22
N GLN A 154 3.23 0.82 -16.39
CA GLN A 154 2.30 0.40 -17.44
C GLN A 154 1.44 -0.82 -17.04
N LEU A 155 1.91 -1.65 -16.10
CA LEU A 155 1.14 -2.80 -15.59
C LEU A 155 0.05 -2.42 -14.58
N ARG A 156 0.15 -1.24 -13.95
CA ARG A 156 -0.75 -0.80 -12.87
C ARG A 156 -2.24 -0.78 -13.28
N PRO A 157 -2.64 -0.17 -14.42
CA PRO A 157 -4.06 -0.11 -14.77
C PRO A 157 -4.65 -1.51 -15.00
N GLY A 158 -3.90 -2.39 -15.66
CA GLY A 158 -4.32 -3.78 -15.90
C GLY A 158 -4.44 -4.59 -14.61
N ALA A 159 -3.51 -4.43 -13.67
CA ALA A 159 -3.58 -5.08 -12.36
C ALA A 159 -4.81 -4.63 -11.57
N VAL A 160 -5.10 -3.32 -11.55
CA VAL A 160 -6.31 -2.79 -10.88
C VAL A 160 -7.58 -3.35 -11.50
N GLN A 161 -7.66 -3.37 -12.82
CA GLN A 161 -8.82 -3.87 -13.55
C GLN A 161 -9.06 -5.36 -13.23
N LEU A 162 -8.03 -6.20 -13.37
CA LEU A 162 -8.12 -7.63 -13.12
C LEU A 162 -8.44 -7.95 -11.65
N ALA A 163 -7.80 -7.26 -10.71
CA ALA A 163 -8.07 -7.45 -9.29
C ALA A 163 -9.54 -7.12 -8.98
N GLY A 164 -10.07 -6.04 -9.55
CA GLY A 164 -11.47 -5.65 -9.37
C GLY A 164 -12.45 -6.66 -9.98
N GLU A 165 -12.16 -7.16 -11.18
CA GLU A 165 -12.98 -8.19 -11.84
C GLU A 165 -13.00 -9.50 -11.04
N TYR A 166 -11.83 -9.93 -10.55
CA TYR A 166 -11.70 -11.17 -9.79
C TYR A 166 -12.38 -11.05 -8.42
N ALA A 167 -12.20 -9.93 -7.71
CA ALA A 167 -12.90 -9.68 -6.46
C ALA A 167 -14.42 -9.65 -6.64
N THR A 168 -14.91 -9.00 -7.69
CA THR A 168 -16.34 -8.97 -8.05
C THR A 168 -16.87 -10.38 -8.32
N THR A 169 -16.10 -11.20 -9.03
CA THR A 169 -16.44 -12.60 -9.32
C THR A 169 -16.55 -13.43 -8.04
N LEU A 170 -15.62 -13.27 -7.10
CA LEU A 170 -15.63 -14.00 -5.82
C LEU A 170 -16.82 -13.61 -4.93
N LEU A 171 -17.17 -12.33 -4.90
CA LEU A 171 -18.16 -11.77 -3.98
C LEU A 171 -19.58 -11.69 -4.56
N THR A 172 -19.75 -12.01 -5.84
CA THR A 172 -21.06 -12.07 -6.51
C THR A 172 -21.47 -13.52 -6.71
N TYR A 173 -22.49 -13.95 -5.95
CA TYR A 173 -22.93 -15.33 -5.92
C TYR A 173 -24.44 -15.47 -5.76
N ASP A 174 -24.93 -16.63 -6.17
CA ASP A 174 -26.29 -17.10 -5.92
C ASP A 174 -26.18 -18.40 -5.12
N SER A 175 -26.85 -18.46 -3.97
CA SER A 175 -26.89 -19.66 -3.12
C SER A 175 -27.45 -20.90 -3.84
N ALA A 176 -28.27 -20.73 -4.87
CA ALA A 176 -28.78 -21.82 -5.67
C ALA A 176 -27.72 -22.45 -6.60
N ASN A 177 -26.59 -21.78 -6.83
CA ASN A 177 -25.61 -22.22 -7.83
C ASN A 177 -24.15 -21.93 -7.44
N PHE A 178 -23.70 -22.49 -6.32
CA PHE A 178 -22.28 -22.44 -5.94
C PHE A 178 -21.36 -23.21 -6.89
N ALA A 179 -21.85 -24.23 -7.60
CA ALA A 179 -21.05 -24.97 -8.57
C ALA A 179 -20.53 -24.06 -9.70
N ALA A 180 -21.40 -23.20 -10.25
CA ALA A 180 -20.98 -22.23 -11.27
C ALA A 180 -20.05 -21.15 -10.71
N LEU A 181 -20.12 -20.84 -9.41
CA LEU A 181 -19.13 -19.98 -8.77
C LEU A 181 -17.77 -20.68 -8.65
N ASP A 182 -17.74 -21.97 -8.28
CA ASP A 182 -16.51 -22.75 -8.14
C ASP A 182 -15.75 -22.93 -9.44
N GLU A 183 -16.47 -23.12 -10.54
CA GLU A 183 -15.89 -23.14 -11.89
C GLU A 183 -15.19 -21.81 -12.21
N ARG A 184 -15.87 -20.68 -11.98
CA ARG A 184 -15.31 -19.34 -12.21
C ARG A 184 -14.11 -19.06 -11.30
N ILE A 185 -14.18 -19.42 -10.02
CA ILE A 185 -13.06 -19.27 -9.08
C ILE A 185 -11.85 -20.07 -9.57
N THR A 186 -12.07 -21.31 -10.00
CA THR A 186 -11.01 -22.20 -10.50
C THR A 186 -10.37 -21.63 -11.77
N GLU A 187 -11.15 -21.00 -12.64
CA GLU A 187 -10.66 -20.40 -13.87
C GLU A 187 -9.75 -19.18 -13.62
N ILE A 188 -10.16 -18.28 -12.72
CA ILE A 188 -9.44 -17.02 -12.48
C ILE A 188 -8.31 -17.12 -11.46
N SER A 189 -8.18 -18.25 -10.75
CA SER A 189 -7.28 -18.38 -9.61
C SER A 189 -6.12 -19.33 -9.85
N THR A 190 -5.10 -19.24 -9.00
CA THR A 190 -4.10 -20.29 -8.89
C THR A 190 -4.76 -21.57 -8.34
N PRO A 191 -4.28 -22.78 -8.73
CA PRO A 191 -4.86 -24.03 -8.24
C PRO A 191 -4.83 -24.18 -6.71
N ALA A 192 -3.79 -23.62 -6.07
CA ALA A 192 -3.67 -23.64 -4.62
C ALA A 192 -4.73 -22.76 -3.96
N PHE A 193 -4.85 -21.51 -4.41
CA PHE A 193 -5.86 -20.58 -3.89
C PHE A 193 -7.28 -21.09 -4.10
N ALA A 194 -7.62 -21.57 -5.31
CA ALA A 194 -8.95 -22.07 -5.61
C ALA A 194 -9.38 -23.18 -4.64
N ARG A 195 -8.51 -24.18 -4.43
CA ARG A 195 -8.76 -25.29 -3.50
C ARG A 195 -8.99 -24.77 -2.08
N ASP A 196 -8.08 -23.94 -1.59
CA ASP A 196 -8.09 -23.50 -0.19
C ASP A 196 -9.29 -22.57 0.09
N PHE A 197 -9.65 -21.69 -0.86
CA PHE A 197 -10.81 -20.82 -0.78
C PHE A 197 -12.13 -21.59 -0.83
N ILE A 198 -12.27 -22.54 -1.77
CA ILE A 198 -13.49 -23.35 -1.91
C ILE A 198 -13.70 -24.20 -0.66
N GLU A 199 -12.67 -24.89 -0.17
CA GLU A 199 -12.78 -25.69 1.05
C GLU A 199 -13.03 -24.81 2.29
N GLY A 200 -12.26 -23.73 2.43
CA GLY A 200 -12.36 -22.82 3.57
C GLY A 200 -13.70 -22.08 3.68
N SER A 201 -14.41 -21.91 2.56
CA SER A 201 -15.70 -21.19 2.53
C SER A 201 -16.93 -22.08 2.72
N ARG A 202 -16.79 -23.41 2.84
CA ARG A 202 -17.95 -24.34 2.90
C ARG A 202 -18.97 -24.00 3.98
N GLN A 203 -18.52 -23.78 5.21
CA GLN A 203 -19.42 -23.48 6.33
C GLN A 203 -20.18 -22.16 6.11
N ALA A 204 -19.50 -21.13 5.58
CA ALA A 204 -20.14 -19.86 5.28
C ALA A 204 -21.21 -20.04 4.19
N ARG A 205 -20.90 -20.81 3.14
CA ARG A 205 -21.84 -21.12 2.05
C ARG A 205 -23.05 -21.93 2.51
N GLU A 206 -22.90 -22.84 3.46
CA GLU A 206 -24.03 -23.54 4.07
C GLU A 206 -25.00 -22.56 4.75
N GLY A 207 -24.45 -21.59 5.49
CA GLY A 207 -25.24 -20.50 6.08
C GLY A 207 -25.98 -19.67 5.01
N THR A 208 -25.26 -19.27 3.96
CA THR A 208 -25.82 -18.54 2.82
C THR A 208 -26.92 -19.33 2.09
N ALA A 209 -26.73 -20.65 1.92
CA ALA A 209 -27.71 -21.54 1.31
C ALA A 209 -28.99 -21.68 2.15
N ASN A 210 -28.83 -21.87 3.46
CA ASN A 210 -29.97 -21.92 4.38
C ASN A 210 -30.76 -20.61 4.40
N ALA A 211 -30.08 -19.48 4.22
CA ALA A 211 -30.70 -18.16 4.11
C ALA A 211 -31.28 -17.86 2.71
N GLN A 212 -31.04 -18.73 1.71
CA GLN A 212 -31.39 -18.51 0.30
C GLN A 212 -30.88 -17.16 -0.21
N ALA A 213 -29.66 -16.79 0.21
CA ALA A 213 -29.12 -15.47 -0.05
C ALA A 213 -28.46 -15.36 -1.43
N VAL A 214 -28.53 -14.16 -2.02
CA VAL A 214 -27.86 -13.76 -3.26
C VAL A 214 -27.04 -12.52 -2.95
N ALA A 215 -25.79 -12.49 -3.40
CA ALA A 215 -24.89 -11.36 -3.22
C ALA A 215 -24.50 -10.75 -4.56
N LYS A 216 -24.42 -9.42 -4.60
CA LYS A 216 -23.85 -8.65 -5.70
C LYS A 216 -22.83 -7.67 -5.15
N ALA A 217 -21.63 -7.70 -5.71
CA ALA A 217 -20.54 -6.82 -5.30
C ALA A 217 -20.17 -5.83 -6.41
N GLU A 218 -19.70 -4.66 -6.00
CA GLU A 218 -19.18 -3.61 -6.87
C GLU A 218 -17.92 -3.01 -6.25
N VAL A 219 -16.88 -2.84 -7.06
CA VAL A 219 -15.63 -2.19 -6.64
C VAL A 219 -15.79 -0.68 -6.77
N VAL A 220 -15.79 0.01 -5.64
CA VAL A 220 -16.02 1.46 -5.56
C VAL A 220 -14.72 2.24 -5.75
N SER A 221 -13.61 1.70 -5.22
CA SER A 221 -12.29 2.29 -5.40
C SER A 221 -11.19 1.24 -5.33
N ALA A 222 -10.06 1.55 -5.94
CA ALA A 222 -8.92 0.66 -6.00
C ALA A 222 -7.60 1.44 -5.93
N GLY A 223 -6.57 0.82 -5.35
CA GLY A 223 -5.23 1.36 -5.26
C GLY A 223 -4.19 0.25 -5.34
N VAL A 224 -3.13 0.46 -6.12
CA VAL A 224 -2.02 -0.50 -6.20
C VAL A 224 -1.12 -0.35 -4.98
N ILE A 225 -0.91 -1.43 -4.24
CA ILE A 225 0.07 -1.53 -3.15
C ILE A 225 1.45 -1.80 -3.75
N SER A 226 1.55 -2.81 -4.60
CA SER A 226 2.78 -3.19 -5.31
C SER A 226 2.45 -3.79 -6.67
N VAL A 227 3.38 -3.69 -7.60
CA VAL A 227 3.30 -4.36 -8.91
C VAL A 227 4.71 -4.67 -9.40
N SER A 228 4.86 -5.83 -10.02
CA SER A 228 6.06 -6.34 -10.65
C SER A 228 5.67 -7.12 -11.90
N SER A 229 6.65 -7.71 -12.60
CA SER A 229 6.38 -8.57 -13.74
C SER A 229 5.72 -9.90 -13.39
N THR A 230 5.76 -10.34 -12.12
CA THR A 230 5.26 -11.66 -11.69
C THR A 230 4.18 -11.61 -10.63
N GLU A 231 4.02 -10.47 -9.95
CA GLU A 231 3.10 -10.30 -8.83
C GLU A 231 2.55 -8.87 -8.80
N ALA A 232 1.27 -8.72 -8.47
CA ALA A 232 0.65 -7.44 -8.18
C ALA A 232 -0.24 -7.55 -6.95
N VAL A 233 -0.18 -6.57 -6.06
CA VAL A 233 -1.02 -6.48 -4.87
C VAL A 233 -1.85 -5.21 -4.96
N VAL A 234 -3.16 -5.36 -4.88
CA VAL A 234 -4.14 -4.28 -5.07
C VAL A 234 -5.07 -4.22 -3.87
N LEU A 235 -5.24 -3.02 -3.32
CA LEU A 235 -6.23 -2.72 -2.30
C LEU A 235 -7.53 -2.27 -2.99
N LEU A 236 -8.65 -2.88 -2.63
CA LEU A 236 -9.98 -2.55 -3.15
C LEU A 236 -10.89 -2.14 -2.00
N ALA A 237 -11.76 -1.16 -2.23
CA ALA A 237 -12.96 -0.93 -1.43
C ALA A 237 -14.17 -1.41 -2.23
N ILE A 238 -15.00 -2.23 -1.60
CA ILE A 238 -16.08 -2.96 -2.25
C ILE A 238 -17.37 -2.72 -1.48
N ASP A 239 -18.42 -2.34 -2.22
CA ASP A 239 -19.79 -2.36 -1.73
C ASP A 239 -20.46 -3.66 -2.19
N GLN A 240 -21.23 -4.28 -1.31
CA GLN A 240 -21.93 -5.52 -1.61
C GLN A 240 -23.36 -5.43 -1.08
N ALA A 241 -24.33 -5.83 -1.89
CA ALA A 241 -25.72 -5.98 -1.48
C ALA A 241 -26.05 -7.47 -1.37
N VAL A 242 -26.58 -7.88 -0.21
CA VAL A 242 -27.02 -9.26 0.03
C VAL A 242 -28.53 -9.31 0.21
N THR A 243 -29.22 -10.02 -0.68
CA THR A 243 -30.67 -10.19 -0.64
C THR A 243 -31.01 -11.58 -0.13
N ALA A 244 -31.95 -11.67 0.81
CA ALA A 244 -32.51 -12.92 1.30
C ALA A 244 -34.01 -12.74 1.59
N PRO A 245 -34.85 -13.78 1.47
CA PRO A 245 -36.29 -13.67 1.75
C PRO A 245 -36.60 -13.13 3.14
N GLY A 246 -35.81 -13.52 4.14
CA GLY A 246 -36.00 -13.08 5.53
C GLY A 246 -35.70 -11.60 5.79
N THR A 247 -35.03 -10.90 4.87
CA THR A 247 -34.67 -9.48 5.02
C THR A 247 -35.28 -8.58 3.94
N ALA A 248 -35.98 -9.16 2.96
CA ALA A 248 -36.46 -8.44 1.78
C ALA A 248 -37.51 -7.35 2.10
N GLU A 249 -38.32 -7.52 3.16
CA GLU A 249 -39.29 -6.50 3.58
C GLU A 249 -38.60 -5.23 4.11
N GLN A 250 -37.51 -5.39 4.86
CA GLN A 250 -36.77 -4.28 5.45
C GLN A 250 -35.75 -3.68 4.47
N PHE A 251 -35.15 -4.53 3.64
CA PHE A 251 -34.10 -4.19 2.69
C PHE A 251 -34.44 -4.72 1.30
N PRO A 252 -35.34 -4.05 0.55
CA PRO A 252 -35.78 -4.53 -0.77
C PRO A 252 -34.63 -4.60 -1.78
N ASP A 253 -33.64 -3.73 -1.64
CA ASP A 253 -32.43 -3.69 -2.49
C ASP A 253 -31.28 -4.56 -1.93
N GLY A 254 -31.52 -5.28 -0.83
CA GLY A 254 -30.52 -6.08 -0.11
C GLY A 254 -29.86 -5.32 1.04
N VAL A 255 -29.34 -6.09 2.00
CA VAL A 255 -28.58 -5.58 3.13
C VAL A 255 -27.21 -5.11 2.62
N PRO A 256 -26.83 -3.84 2.83
CA PRO A 256 -25.55 -3.33 2.36
C PRO A 256 -24.41 -3.77 3.29
N TYR A 257 -23.31 -4.19 2.67
CA TYR A 257 -22.04 -4.52 3.31
C TYR A 257 -20.92 -3.77 2.60
N GLN A 258 -20.00 -3.22 3.38
CA GLN A 258 -18.80 -2.59 2.84
C GLN A 258 -17.59 -3.37 3.34
N SER A 259 -16.66 -3.66 2.43
CA SER A 259 -15.44 -4.36 2.76
C SER A 259 -14.23 -3.69 2.10
N ARG A 260 -13.07 -3.82 2.74
CA ARG A 260 -11.78 -3.50 2.14
C ARG A 260 -11.03 -4.80 1.98
N VAL A 261 -10.47 -5.03 0.80
CA VAL A 261 -9.80 -6.28 0.50
C VAL A 261 -8.46 -6.03 -0.16
N GLU A 262 -7.47 -6.80 0.26
CA GLU A 262 -6.19 -6.94 -0.42
C GLU A 262 -6.28 -8.14 -1.37
N VAL A 263 -6.01 -7.90 -2.64
CA VAL A 263 -6.02 -8.88 -3.72
C VAL A 263 -4.61 -9.07 -4.22
N THR A 264 -4.11 -10.30 -4.19
CA THR A 264 -2.81 -10.66 -4.76
C THR A 264 -3.03 -11.40 -6.07
N LEU A 265 -2.46 -10.86 -7.14
CA LEU A 265 -2.40 -11.47 -8.46
C LEU A 265 -0.99 -12.04 -8.69
N GLN A 266 -0.90 -13.22 -9.27
CA GLN A 266 0.34 -13.86 -9.68
C GLN A 266 0.33 -14.15 -11.17
N TRP A 267 1.43 -13.85 -11.86
CA TRP A 267 1.60 -14.22 -13.26
C TRP A 267 1.87 -15.72 -13.39
N MET A 268 0.98 -16.41 -14.10
CA MET A 268 1.08 -17.81 -14.47
C MET A 268 1.30 -17.93 -15.99
N PRO A 269 1.69 -19.11 -16.52
CA PRO A 269 1.89 -19.29 -17.96
C PRO A 269 0.67 -18.92 -18.84
N ASP A 270 -0.53 -19.01 -18.28
CA ASP A 270 -1.80 -18.68 -18.91
C ASP A 270 -2.35 -17.29 -18.56
N GLY A 271 -1.56 -16.46 -17.86
CA GLY A 271 -1.87 -15.06 -17.53
C GLY A 271 -1.90 -14.78 -16.02
N TRP A 272 -2.38 -13.60 -15.66
CA TRP A 272 -2.57 -13.23 -14.26
C TRP A 272 -3.66 -14.10 -13.62
N LYS A 273 -3.40 -14.59 -12.41
CA LYS A 273 -4.33 -15.39 -11.60
C LYS A 273 -4.45 -14.83 -10.20
N LEU A 274 -5.62 -14.99 -9.60
CA LEU A 274 -5.86 -14.71 -8.20
C LEU A 274 -5.08 -15.71 -7.33
N ALA A 275 -4.16 -15.19 -6.53
CA ALA A 275 -3.28 -15.98 -5.66
C ALA A 275 -3.61 -15.80 -4.17
N ASP A 276 -4.15 -14.64 -3.79
CA ASP A 276 -4.64 -14.39 -2.43
C ASP A 276 -5.78 -13.37 -2.43
N PHE A 277 -6.64 -13.48 -1.43
CA PHE A 277 -7.78 -12.59 -1.20
C PHE A 277 -8.03 -12.45 0.29
N LYS A 278 -7.84 -11.25 0.82
CA LYS A 278 -7.89 -10.99 2.26
C LYS A 278 -8.73 -9.77 2.59
N VAL A 279 -9.69 -9.92 3.50
CA VAL A 279 -10.42 -8.79 4.09
C VAL A 279 -9.55 -8.09 5.14
N ILE A 280 -9.54 -6.75 5.15
CA ILE A 280 -8.74 -5.92 6.05
C ILE A 280 -9.54 -4.86 6.81
#